data_AF-A0A4R5K0N7-F1
#
_entry.id   AF-A0A4R5K0N7-F1
#
_cell.length_a   1.000
_cell.length_b   1.000
_cell.length_c   1.000
_cell.angle_alpha   90.00
_cell.angle_beta   90.00
_cell.angle_gamma   90.00
#
_symmetry.space_group_name_H-M   'P 1'
#
loop_
_entity.id
_entity.type
_entity.pdbx_description
1 polymer ?
#
loop_
_entity_poly.entity_id
_entity_poly.type
_entity_poly.pdbx_seq_one_letter_code
_entity_poly.pdbx_strand_id
1 'polypeptide(L)'
;ITLAADDRAHVSQRAQFARNNLWVTPYTREERFPAGEYPNQSTGGDGLPAWTAADRNIVDQDLVVWYTFGMHHVVRLEDWPVMPRQNIGFMLEPHGFFNQNPTLNLPTEITTTTGGHCSTGK
;
A
#
# COMPACT_ATOMS: atom_id res chain seq x y z
N ILE A 1 8.56 -4.00 -4.49
CA ILE A 1 9.92 -4.41 -4.06
C ILE A 1 9.83 -5.77 -3.37
N THR A 2 10.82 -6.64 -3.56
CA THR A 2 10.87 -7.96 -2.93
C THR A 2 11.90 -7.95 -1.80
N LEU A 3 11.67 -8.73 -0.75
CA LEU A 3 12.64 -8.89 0.33
C LEU A 3 13.98 -9.42 -0.20
N ALA A 4 15.07 -8.68 0.06
CA ALA A 4 16.42 -9.01 -0.43
C ALA A 4 17.19 -9.99 0.48
N ALA A 5 16.66 -10.29 1.67
CA ALA A 5 17.31 -11.22 2.59
C ALA A 5 17.25 -12.66 2.07
N ASP A 6 18.29 -13.46 2.37
CA ASP A 6 18.32 -14.89 2.07
C ASP A 6 17.11 -15.62 2.68
N ASP A 7 16.63 -16.67 2.03
CA ASP A 7 15.43 -17.42 2.45
C ASP A 7 15.57 -18.03 3.85
N ARG A 8 16.80 -18.37 4.27
CA ARG A 8 17.07 -18.95 5.60
C ARG A 8 17.18 -17.91 6.70
N ALA A 9 17.22 -16.61 6.37
CA ALA A 9 17.33 -15.55 7.36
C ALA A 9 16.06 -15.48 8.22
N HIS A 10 16.21 -15.16 9.51
CA HIS A 10 15.08 -15.01 10.43
C HIS A 10 14.05 -13.96 9.97
N VAL A 11 14.51 -12.87 9.37
CA VAL A 11 13.60 -11.85 8.80
C VAL A 11 12.75 -12.43 7.68
N SER A 12 13.32 -13.30 6.85
CA SER A 12 12.61 -13.97 5.76
C SER A 12 11.51 -14.88 6.29
N GLN A 13 11.81 -15.66 7.32
CA GLN A 13 10.84 -16.56 7.95
C GLN A 13 9.68 -15.82 8.61
N ARG A 14 9.94 -14.64 9.18
CA ARG A 14 8.94 -13.85 9.91
C ARG A 14 8.15 -12.88 9.03
N ALA A 15 8.75 -12.38 7.95
CA ALA A 15 8.17 -11.38 7.06
C ALA A 15 7.91 -11.95 5.66
N GLN A 16 7.44 -13.19 5.59
CA GLN A 16 7.14 -13.89 4.33
C GLN A 16 6.13 -13.12 3.46
N PHE A 17 5.25 -12.31 4.04
CA PHE A 17 4.36 -11.41 3.29
C PHE A 17 5.11 -10.45 2.34
N ALA A 18 6.39 -10.17 2.58
CA ALA A 18 7.23 -9.35 1.72
C ALA A 18 7.91 -10.10 0.56
N ARG A 19 7.62 -11.41 0.40
CA ARG A 19 8.12 -12.23 -0.71
C ARG A 19 7.33 -12.07 -1.99
N ASN A 20 6.07 -11.67 -1.90
CA ASN A 20 5.27 -11.29 -3.06
C ASN A 20 4.84 -9.84 -2.93
N ASN A 21 4.77 -9.15 -4.06
CA ASN A 21 4.25 -7.78 -4.10
C ASN A 21 2.74 -7.73 -3.93
N LEU A 22 2.03 -8.78 -4.32
CA LEU A 22 0.59 -8.84 -4.26
C LEU A 22 0.15 -10.20 -3.71
N TRP A 23 -0.77 -10.17 -2.76
CA TRP A 23 -1.49 -11.34 -2.27
C TRP A 23 -2.98 -11.06 -2.35
N VAL A 24 -3.77 -12.12 -2.56
CA VAL A 24 -5.22 -12.06 -2.55
C VAL A 24 -5.73 -13.19 -1.69
N THR A 25 -6.61 -12.89 -0.75
CA THR A 25 -7.27 -13.89 0.11
C THR A 25 -8.77 -13.65 0.12
N PRO A 26 -9.60 -14.70 0.24
CA PRO A 26 -10.99 -14.52 0.61
C PRO A 26 -11.10 -13.81 1.96
N TYR A 27 -12.09 -12.94 2.10
CA TYR A 27 -12.32 -12.21 3.34
C TYR A 27 -12.66 -13.16 4.49
N THR A 28 -11.96 -12.98 5.61
CA THR A 28 -12.33 -13.53 6.91
C THR A 28 -12.06 -12.47 7.98
N ARG A 29 -12.83 -12.49 9.07
CA ARG A 29 -12.75 -11.44 10.09
C ARG A 29 -11.49 -11.57 10.96
N GLU A 30 -10.92 -12.76 11.02
CA GLU A 30 -9.80 -13.15 11.85
C GLU A 30 -8.44 -12.88 11.18
N GLU A 31 -8.39 -12.87 9.84
CA GLU A 31 -7.15 -12.68 9.06
C GLU A 31 -6.83 -11.19 8.87
N ARG A 32 -6.24 -10.55 9.91
CA ARG A 32 -6.02 -9.09 9.95
C ARG A 32 -4.58 -8.66 9.69
N PHE A 33 -3.62 -9.43 10.20
CA PHE A 33 -2.21 -9.05 10.23
C PHE A 33 -1.36 -10.00 9.37
N PRO A 34 -0.67 -9.51 8.32
CA PRO A 34 -0.01 -10.36 7.32
C PRO A 34 1.18 -11.16 7.86
N ALA A 35 1.67 -10.82 9.07
CA ALA A 35 2.74 -11.52 9.79
C ALA A 35 2.22 -12.26 11.05
N GLY A 36 0.90 -12.39 11.22
CA GLY A 36 0.27 -12.95 12.42
C GLY A 36 -0.06 -11.92 13.51
N GLU A 37 -0.86 -12.34 14.49
CA GLU A 37 -1.38 -11.49 15.59
C GLU A 37 -0.27 -10.99 16.53
N TYR A 38 0.75 -11.83 16.77
CA TYR A 38 1.81 -11.56 17.74
C TYR A 38 3.20 -11.56 17.06
N PRO A 39 3.56 -10.51 16.30
CA PRO A 39 4.79 -10.49 15.52
C PRO A 39 6.06 -10.34 16.37
N ASN A 40 5.96 -9.76 17.57
CA ASN A 40 7.10 -9.58 18.45
C ASN A 40 7.68 -10.95 18.87
N GLN A 41 8.96 -11.18 18.61
CA GLN A 41 9.65 -12.45 18.87
C GLN A 41 9.03 -13.71 18.23
N SER A 42 8.08 -13.57 17.29
CA SER A 42 7.55 -14.70 16.52
C SER A 42 8.66 -15.46 15.78
N THR A 43 8.53 -16.78 15.69
CA THR A 43 9.40 -17.65 14.89
C THR A 43 9.05 -17.64 13.39
N GLY A 44 7.97 -16.95 13.01
CA GLY A 44 7.45 -16.93 11.64
C GLY A 44 6.45 -18.06 11.37
N GLY A 45 5.90 -18.08 10.15
CA GLY A 45 4.93 -19.07 9.68
C GLY A 45 3.47 -18.62 9.73
N ASP A 46 3.12 -17.70 10.61
CA ASP A 46 1.75 -17.14 10.70
C ASP A 46 1.45 -16.09 9.62
N GLY A 47 0.17 -15.72 9.49
CA GLY A 47 -0.28 -14.67 8.59
C GLY A 47 -0.49 -15.16 7.16
N LEU A 48 -0.12 -14.34 6.17
CA LEU A 48 -0.41 -14.60 4.76
C LEU A 48 0.07 -15.97 4.23
N PRO A 49 1.27 -16.46 4.58
CA PRO A 49 1.70 -17.80 4.15
C PRO A 49 0.79 -18.91 4.67
N ALA A 50 0.38 -18.85 5.95
CA ALA A 50 -0.52 -19.84 6.53
C ALA A 50 -1.92 -19.78 5.90
N TRP A 51 -2.45 -18.57 5.68
CA TRP A 51 -3.80 -18.38 5.13
C TRP A 51 -3.92 -18.77 3.65
N THR A 52 -2.86 -18.55 2.87
CA THR A 52 -2.83 -18.89 1.44
C THR A 52 -2.47 -20.34 1.17
N ALA A 53 -1.83 -21.04 2.12
CA ALA A 53 -1.60 -22.48 2.02
C ALA A 53 -2.89 -23.31 1.90
N ALA A 54 -4.03 -22.76 2.33
CA ALA A 54 -5.35 -23.38 2.18
C ALA A 54 -5.91 -23.31 0.75
N ASP A 55 -5.28 -22.57 -0.18
CA ASP A 55 -5.65 -22.44 -1.59
C ASP A 55 -7.16 -22.23 -1.83
N ARG A 56 -7.73 -21.31 -1.05
CA ARG A 56 -9.18 -21.05 -1.05
C ARG A 56 -9.58 -20.36 -2.35
N ASN A 57 -10.77 -20.70 -2.87
CA ASN A 57 -11.31 -20.08 -4.08
C ASN A 57 -11.44 -18.56 -3.92
N ILE A 58 -11.01 -17.82 -4.95
CA ILE A 58 -11.04 -16.35 -5.01
C ILE A 58 -11.95 -15.81 -6.12
N VAL A 59 -12.57 -16.68 -6.93
CA VAL A 59 -13.44 -16.26 -8.04
C VAL A 59 -14.82 -15.89 -7.49
N ASP A 60 -15.28 -14.68 -7.83
CA ASP A 60 -16.57 -14.10 -7.43
C ASP A 60 -16.83 -14.15 -5.91
N GLN A 61 -15.79 -13.88 -5.12
CA GLN A 61 -15.86 -13.83 -3.66
C GLN A 61 -15.64 -12.41 -3.13
N ASP A 62 -15.93 -12.21 -1.84
CA ASP A 62 -15.41 -11.08 -1.09
C ASP A 62 -13.92 -11.28 -0.82
N LEU A 63 -13.09 -10.33 -1.23
CA LEU A 63 -11.63 -10.47 -1.29
C LEU A 63 -10.93 -9.36 -0.53
N VAL A 64 -9.77 -9.71 0.02
CA VAL A 64 -8.79 -8.78 0.57
C VAL A 64 -7.53 -8.82 -0.29
N VAL A 65 -7.10 -7.63 -0.73
CA VAL A 65 -5.84 -7.44 -1.46
C VAL A 65 -4.77 -6.93 -0.50
N TRP A 66 -3.63 -7.61 -0.49
CA TRP A 66 -2.47 -7.24 0.31
C TRP A 66 -1.33 -6.83 -0.62
N TYR A 67 -1.05 -5.53 -0.68
CA TYR A 67 -0.02 -4.98 -1.55
C TYR A 67 1.24 -4.60 -0.75
N THR A 68 2.35 -5.28 -1.01
CA THR A 68 3.64 -5.00 -0.38
C THR A 68 4.51 -4.15 -1.30
N PHE A 69 4.82 -2.95 -0.83
CA PHE A 69 5.71 -2.00 -1.48
C PHE A 69 6.65 -1.34 -0.45
N GLY A 70 7.81 -0.89 -0.93
CA GLY A 70 8.90 -0.40 -0.08
C GLY A 70 10.10 0.01 -0.93
N MET A 71 11.21 0.36 -0.28
CA MET A 71 12.45 0.81 -0.91
C MET A 71 13.68 0.10 -0.34
N HIS A 72 14.71 -0.09 -1.17
CA HIS A 72 16.05 -0.43 -0.68
C HIS A 72 16.80 0.90 -0.47
N HIS A 73 17.09 1.24 0.78
CA HIS A 73 17.74 2.51 1.11
C HIS A 73 19.27 2.35 1.06
N VAL A 74 19.87 2.71 -0.07
CA VAL A 74 21.32 2.92 -0.17
C VAL A 74 21.61 4.34 0.30
N VAL A 75 22.21 4.45 1.47
CA VAL A 75 22.43 5.73 2.16
C VAL A 75 23.36 6.64 1.35
N ARG A 76 23.00 7.92 1.27
CA ARG A 76 23.78 8.98 0.58
C ARG A 76 24.31 9.99 1.60
N LEU A 77 25.27 10.84 1.19
CA LEU A 77 25.82 11.88 2.07
C LEU A 77 24.76 12.91 2.48
N GLU A 78 23.80 13.18 1.60
CA GLU A 78 22.68 14.10 1.84
C GLU A 78 21.70 13.58 2.89
N ASP A 79 21.75 12.29 3.25
CA ASP A 79 20.89 11.73 4.30
C ASP A 79 21.40 12.10 5.72
N TRP A 80 22.57 12.72 5.83
CA TRP A 80 23.21 13.13 7.10
C TRP A 80 23.28 14.66 7.25
N PRO A 81 23.08 15.23 8.45
CA PRO A 81 22.70 14.59 9.73
C PRO A 81 21.20 14.32 9.88
N VAL A 82 20.40 14.84 8.95
CA VAL A 82 18.95 14.68 8.93
C VAL A 82 18.54 14.32 7.52
N MET A 83 17.95 13.13 7.36
CA MET A 83 17.52 12.63 6.06
C MET A 83 16.38 13.49 5.50
N PRO A 84 16.48 13.99 4.25
CA PRO A 84 15.37 14.68 3.60
C PRO A 84 14.23 13.70 3.24
N ARG A 85 13.04 14.26 3.03
CA ARG A 85 11.84 13.48 2.73
C ARG A 85 12.00 12.65 1.45
N GLN A 86 11.73 11.34 1.55
CA GLN A 86 11.58 10.44 0.42
C GLN A 86 10.12 9.97 0.33
N ASN A 87 9.56 9.92 -0.89
CA ASN A 87 8.19 9.46 -1.12
C ASN A 87 8.16 8.07 -1.70
N ILE A 88 7.19 7.30 -1.25
CA ILE A 88 6.75 6.08 -1.90
C ILE A 88 5.23 5.96 -1.74
N GLY A 89 4.55 5.46 -2.75
CA GLY A 89 3.11 5.28 -2.72
C GLY A 89 2.65 4.44 -3.91
N PHE A 90 1.34 4.27 -3.99
CA PHE A 90 0.66 3.64 -5.11
C PHE A 90 -0.68 4.32 -5.31
N MET A 91 -1.31 4.07 -6.45
CA MET A 91 -2.60 4.62 -6.80
C MET A 91 -3.49 3.48 -7.26
N LEU A 92 -4.76 3.53 -6.84
CA LEU A 92 -5.81 2.68 -7.37
C LEU A 92 -6.64 3.54 -8.32
N GLU A 93 -6.59 3.20 -9.60
CA GLU A 93 -7.32 3.92 -10.63
C GLU A 93 -8.55 3.10 -11.07
N PRO A 94 -9.70 3.76 -11.28
CA PRO A 94 -10.87 3.10 -11.82
C PRO A 94 -10.61 2.69 -13.28
N HIS A 95 -10.66 1.39 -13.56
CA HIS A 95 -10.53 0.86 -14.93
C HIS A 95 -11.82 0.13 -15.33
N GLY A 96 -12.57 0.70 -16.28
CA GLY A 96 -13.89 0.17 -16.67
C GLY A 96 -14.98 0.30 -15.58
N PHE A 97 -14.72 1.09 -14.53
CA PHE A 97 -15.68 1.31 -13.44
C PHE A 97 -16.78 2.31 -13.81
N PHE A 98 -16.44 3.33 -14.60
CA PHE A 98 -17.38 4.35 -15.08
C PHE A 98 -17.62 4.21 -16.58
N ASN A 99 -18.85 4.52 -17.04
CA ASN A 99 -19.20 4.50 -18.47
C ASN A 99 -18.64 5.70 -19.26
N GLN A 100 -18.14 6.72 -18.56
CA GLN A 100 -17.55 7.94 -19.12
C GLN A 100 -16.66 8.60 -18.07
N ASN A 101 -15.94 9.65 -18.45
CA ASN A 101 -15.09 10.41 -17.52
C ASN A 101 -15.91 10.91 -16.30
N PRO A 102 -15.60 10.48 -15.06
CA PRO A 102 -16.36 10.87 -13.88
C PRO A 102 -16.22 12.36 -13.53
N THR A 103 -15.21 13.06 -14.07
CA THR A 103 -14.97 14.47 -13.79
C THR A 103 -15.42 15.42 -14.89
N LEU A 104 -16.14 14.92 -15.91
CA LEU A 104 -16.48 15.68 -17.11
C LEU A 104 -17.22 17.01 -16.82
N ASN A 105 -18.06 17.02 -15.78
CA ASN A 105 -18.91 18.15 -15.43
C ASN A 105 -18.42 18.93 -14.19
N LEU A 106 -17.16 18.76 -13.79
CA LEU A 106 -16.62 19.55 -12.68
C LEU A 106 -16.43 21.00 -13.12
N PRO A 107 -16.95 21.99 -12.37
CA PRO A 107 -16.66 23.39 -12.66
C PRO A 107 -15.18 23.66 -12.45
N THR A 108 -14.58 24.48 -13.32
CA THR A 108 -13.23 24.99 -13.08
C THR A 108 -13.28 26.06 -12.00
N GLU A 109 -12.33 26.05 -11.07
CA GLU A 109 -12.17 27.19 -10.17
C GLU A 109 -11.79 28.43 -10.98
N ILE A 110 -12.65 29.44 -10.97
CA ILE A 110 -12.35 30.74 -11.53
C ILE A 110 -11.46 31.46 -10.52
N THR A 111 -10.14 31.27 -10.61
CA THR A 111 -9.22 32.13 -9.86
C THR A 111 -9.22 33.49 -10.55
N THR A 112 -10.06 34.41 -10.06
CA THR A 112 -9.97 35.82 -10.45
C THR A 112 -8.59 36.30 -10.03
N THR A 113 -7.69 36.53 -10.99
CA THR A 113 -6.43 37.25 -10.77
C THR A 113 -6.72 38.73 -10.54
N THR A 114 -7.41 39.02 -9.44
CA THR A 114 -7.35 40.32 -8.79
C THR A 114 -6.46 40.14 -7.58
N GLY A 115 -5.18 40.49 -7.74
CA GLY A 115 -4.32 40.84 -6.61
C GLY A 115 -4.93 42.04 -5.89
N GLY A 116 -5.88 41.79 -5.00
CA GLY A 116 -6.69 42.81 -4.35
C GLY A 116 -7.67 42.18 -3.37
N HIS A 117 -7.21 41.94 -2.16
CA HIS A 117 -8.07 41.83 -0.99
C HIS A 117 -8.92 43.12 -0.89
N CYS A 118 -10.25 42.95 -0.76
CA CYS A 118 -11.35 43.93 -0.68
C CYS A 118 -12.09 44.24 -2.00
N SER A 119 -13.31 43.73 -2.13
CA SER A 119 -14.40 44.44 -2.83
C SER A 119 -15.41 44.91 -1.79
N THR A 120 -15.42 46.22 -1.53
CA THR A 120 -16.46 46.91 -0.77
C THR A 120 -17.80 46.78 -1.48
N GLY A 121 -18.81 46.34 -0.73
CA GLY A 121 -20.18 46.25 -1.19
C GLY A 121 -20.77 47.60 -1.59
N LYS A 122 -21.76 47.50 -2.48
CA LYS A 122 -22.93 48.37 -2.54
C LYS A 122 -24.11 47.53 -3.01
#